data_AF-A0A0A0K1X5-F1
#
_entry.id   AF-A0A0A0K1X5-F1
#
_cell.length_a   1.000
_cell.length_b   1.000
_cell.length_c   1.000
_cell.angle_alpha   90.00
_cell.angle_beta   90.00
_cell.angle_gamma   90.00
#
_symmetry.space_group_name_H-M   'P 1'
#
loop_
_entity.id
_entity.type
_entity.pdbx_description
1 polymer ?
#
loop_
_entity_poly.entity_id
_entity_poly.type
_entity_poly.pdbx_seq_one_letter_code
_entity_poly.pdbx_strand_id
1 'polypeptide(L)'
;MVKDITSLDSKNFHFNLLGCKNVTFQNVTIIAPENSPNTDGIHVSSSEVINIFNTRISTGDDCISVGDSNKQITITNVTCGPGHGISIGSLGKYTKEKEVAGVTVKSCKLINTSNGVRIKTWPDCAVAYTASDLHFEDIEMVNVSNPVIIDQEYCPSNQCNKKQNPRACVEAAPVNSPSTD
;
A
#
# COMPACT_ATOMS: atom_id res chain seq x y z
N MET A 1 -12.31 -15.98 2.69
CA MET A 1 -12.73 -15.30 1.45
C MET A 1 -13.75 -14.24 1.81
N VAL A 2 -13.63 -13.05 1.24
CA VAL A 2 -14.57 -11.93 1.30
C VAL A 2 -14.92 -11.59 -0.14
N LYS A 3 -16.20 -11.62 -0.50
CA LYS A 3 -16.61 -11.39 -1.90
C LYS A 3 -17.96 -10.72 -2.04
N ASP A 4 -18.12 -9.98 -3.13
CA ASP A 4 -19.40 -9.41 -3.58
C ASP A 4 -20.09 -8.52 -2.51
N ILE A 5 -19.28 -7.78 -1.74
CA ILE A 5 -19.77 -6.85 -0.72
C ILE A 5 -19.39 -5.40 -1.03
N THR A 6 -20.17 -4.49 -0.46
CA THR A 6 -19.85 -3.05 -0.43
C THR A 6 -19.60 -2.61 1.01
N SER A 7 -18.50 -1.88 1.24
CA SER A 7 -18.22 -1.17 2.48
C SER A 7 -18.33 0.33 2.22
N LEU A 8 -19.17 1.02 2.98
CA LEU A 8 -19.55 2.42 2.74
C LEU A 8 -19.31 3.26 4.00
N ASP A 9 -18.68 4.42 3.83
CA ASP A 9 -18.51 5.49 4.82
C ASP A 9 -17.95 5.02 6.16
N SER A 10 -16.87 4.23 6.13
CA SER A 10 -16.16 3.88 7.35
C SER A 10 -15.58 5.14 8.01
N LYS A 11 -15.64 5.20 9.34
CA LYS A 11 -15.05 6.29 10.13
C LYS A 11 -13.52 6.25 10.17
N ASN A 12 -12.93 5.17 9.68
CA ASN A 12 -11.50 4.92 9.62
C ASN A 12 -11.27 3.86 8.51
N PHE A 13 -10.26 3.00 8.63
CA PHE A 13 -9.99 1.95 7.65
C PHE A 13 -11.24 1.10 7.40
N HIS A 14 -11.49 0.70 6.16
CA HIS A 14 -12.63 -0.16 5.81
C HIS A 14 -12.34 -1.63 6.16
N PHE A 15 -11.14 -2.12 5.85
CA PHE A 15 -10.69 -3.47 6.20
C PHE A 15 -9.28 -3.45 6.78
N ASN A 16 -9.12 -4.11 7.92
CA ASN A 16 -7.83 -4.33 8.59
C ASN A 16 -7.53 -5.82 8.64
N LEU A 17 -6.56 -6.28 7.84
CA LEU A 17 -6.07 -7.65 7.85
C LEU A 17 -4.81 -7.70 8.71
N LEU A 18 -4.93 -8.27 9.90
CA LEU A 18 -3.84 -8.37 10.87
C LEU A 18 -3.61 -9.84 11.19
N GLY A 19 -2.39 -10.36 10.96
CA GLY A 19 -2.09 -11.76 11.27
C GLY A 19 -2.82 -12.77 10.39
N CYS A 20 -3.28 -12.37 9.20
CA CYS A 20 -4.11 -13.20 8.34
C CYS A 20 -3.27 -14.12 7.46
N LYS A 21 -3.79 -15.31 7.15
CA LYS A 21 -3.17 -16.23 6.20
C LYS A 21 -4.20 -16.76 5.20
N ASN A 22 -3.85 -16.76 3.91
CA ASN A 22 -4.69 -17.30 2.83
C ASN A 22 -6.08 -16.63 2.76
N VAL A 23 -6.10 -15.30 2.64
CA VAL A 23 -7.33 -14.51 2.55
C VAL A 23 -7.44 -13.88 1.16
N THR A 24 -8.60 -14.09 0.53
CA THR A 24 -8.95 -13.49 -0.76
C THR A 24 -10.10 -12.51 -0.63
N PHE A 25 -9.92 -11.32 -1.16
CA PHE A 25 -10.93 -10.30 -1.46
C PHE A 25 -11.23 -10.33 -2.97
N GLN A 26 -12.51 -10.43 -3.34
CA GLN A 26 -12.91 -10.51 -4.74
C GLN A 26 -14.20 -9.71 -4.98
N ASN A 27 -14.24 -8.89 -6.02
CA ASN A 27 -15.44 -8.11 -6.38
C ASN A 27 -15.96 -7.23 -5.22
N VAL A 28 -15.05 -6.67 -4.42
CA VAL A 28 -15.40 -5.80 -3.30
C VAL A 28 -15.48 -4.36 -3.80
N THR A 29 -16.44 -3.60 -3.26
CA THR A 29 -16.55 -2.15 -3.50
C THR A 29 -16.35 -1.41 -2.18
N ILE A 30 -15.49 -0.41 -2.17
CA ILE A 30 -15.18 0.42 -1.00
C ILE A 30 -15.38 1.88 -1.38
N ILE A 31 -16.17 2.58 -0.58
CA ILE A 31 -16.56 3.97 -0.84
C ILE A 31 -16.47 4.77 0.46
N ALA A 32 -15.66 5.82 0.44
CA ALA A 32 -15.68 6.92 1.40
C ALA A 32 -15.37 8.24 0.66
N PRO A 33 -15.75 9.40 1.23
CA PRO A 33 -15.42 10.70 0.66
C PRO A 33 -13.91 10.92 0.53
N GLU A 34 -13.48 11.59 -0.55
CA GLU A 34 -12.06 11.92 -0.81
C GLU A 34 -11.41 12.76 0.31
N ASN A 35 -12.19 13.57 1.00
CA ASN A 35 -11.71 14.41 2.10
C ASN A 35 -11.84 13.72 3.47
N SER A 36 -12.17 12.43 3.52
CA SER A 36 -12.28 11.67 4.76
C SER A 36 -10.91 11.10 5.17
N PRO A 37 -10.27 11.63 6.22
CA PRO A 37 -8.93 11.23 6.58
C PRO A 37 -8.90 9.80 7.11
N ASN A 38 -7.82 9.06 6.82
CA ASN A 38 -7.57 7.72 7.35
C ASN A 38 -8.69 6.71 7.06
N THR A 39 -9.36 6.84 5.91
CA THR A 39 -10.31 5.83 5.44
C THR A 39 -9.63 4.86 4.49
N ASP A 40 -8.47 4.31 4.87
CA ASP A 40 -7.78 3.32 4.04
C ASP A 40 -8.73 2.20 3.60
N GLY A 41 -8.63 1.78 2.34
CA GLY A 41 -9.53 0.75 1.80
C GLY A 41 -9.25 -0.61 2.41
N ILE A 42 -8.15 -1.25 1.98
CA ILE A 42 -7.69 -2.52 2.54
C ILE A 42 -6.29 -2.34 3.09
N HIS A 43 -6.16 -2.39 4.42
CA HIS A 43 -4.88 -2.41 5.11
C HIS A 43 -4.46 -3.84 5.43
N VAL A 44 -3.20 -4.18 5.16
CA VAL A 44 -2.63 -5.51 5.40
C VAL A 44 -1.34 -5.40 6.20
N SER A 45 -1.26 -6.05 7.35
CA SER A 45 -0.04 -6.15 8.16
C SER A 45 0.13 -7.56 8.72
N SER A 46 1.38 -7.99 8.90
CA SER A 46 1.70 -9.27 9.54
C SER A 46 1.00 -10.48 8.90
N SER A 47 0.79 -10.47 7.59
CA SER A 47 -0.06 -11.42 6.88
C SER A 47 0.67 -12.15 5.75
N GLU A 48 0.15 -13.31 5.35
CA GLU A 48 0.77 -14.17 4.33
C GLU A 48 -0.26 -14.71 3.33
N VAL A 49 0.06 -14.71 2.04
CA VAL A 49 -0.83 -15.19 0.96
C VAL A 49 -2.16 -14.44 1.01
N ILE A 50 -2.10 -13.15 0.68
CA ILE A 50 -3.27 -12.28 0.59
C ILE A 50 -3.51 -11.92 -0.86
N ASN A 51 -4.77 -12.03 -1.28
CA ASN A 51 -5.17 -11.86 -2.66
C ASN A 51 -6.29 -10.83 -2.75
N ILE A 52 -6.14 -9.79 -3.55
CA ILE A 52 -7.13 -8.73 -3.75
C ILE A 52 -7.39 -8.60 -5.24
N PHE A 53 -8.60 -8.97 -5.68
CA PHE A 53 -8.96 -9.07 -7.09
C PHE A 53 -10.23 -8.30 -7.43
N ASN A 54 -10.29 -7.72 -8.63
CA ASN A 54 -11.52 -7.16 -9.22
C ASN A 54 -12.24 -6.18 -8.28
N THR A 55 -11.48 -5.38 -7.54
CA THR A 55 -12.00 -4.55 -6.45
C THR A 55 -12.01 -3.08 -6.87
N ARG A 56 -13.02 -2.33 -6.44
CA ARG A 56 -13.14 -0.88 -6.69
C ARG A 56 -13.05 -0.14 -5.36
N ILE A 57 -12.15 0.83 -5.27
CA ILE A 57 -11.87 1.56 -4.02
C ILE A 57 -11.83 3.06 -4.32
N SER A 58 -12.65 3.82 -3.59
CA SER A 58 -12.63 5.28 -3.53
C SER A 58 -12.62 5.68 -2.07
N THR A 59 -11.57 6.39 -1.63
CA THR A 59 -11.37 6.75 -0.22
C THR A 59 -10.67 8.10 -0.12
N GLY A 60 -10.50 8.63 1.10
CA GLY A 60 -9.65 9.80 1.36
C GLY A 60 -8.22 9.48 1.81
N ASP A 61 -7.79 8.21 1.76
CA ASP A 61 -6.43 7.78 2.10
C ASP A 61 -5.96 6.66 1.14
N ASP A 62 -5.02 5.80 1.54
CA ASP A 62 -4.55 4.70 0.67
C ASP A 62 -5.71 3.79 0.24
N CYS A 63 -5.79 3.45 -1.05
CA CYS A 63 -6.75 2.44 -1.50
C CYS A 63 -6.40 1.08 -0.91
N ILE A 64 -5.11 0.74 -0.97
CA ILE A 64 -4.53 -0.45 -0.36
C ILE A 64 -3.21 -0.04 0.29
N SER A 65 -3.04 -0.36 1.57
CA SER A 65 -1.79 -0.15 2.30
C SER A 65 -1.23 -1.48 2.81
N VAL A 66 0.01 -1.80 2.42
CA VAL A 66 0.75 -2.99 2.85
C VAL A 66 1.75 -2.56 3.91
N GLY A 67 1.41 -2.77 5.18
CA GLY A 67 2.29 -2.52 6.32
C GLY A 67 3.45 -3.52 6.41
N ASP A 68 4.04 -3.61 7.59
CA ASP A 68 5.18 -4.47 7.88
C ASP A 68 4.84 -5.96 7.89
N SER A 69 5.88 -6.80 7.88
CA SER A 69 5.80 -8.24 8.17
C SER A 69 4.89 -9.05 7.23
N ASN A 70 4.81 -8.68 5.96
CA ASN A 70 3.92 -9.31 4.97
C ASN A 70 4.66 -10.22 3.98
N LYS A 71 4.03 -11.32 3.56
CA LYS A 71 4.56 -12.21 2.52
C LYS A 71 3.52 -12.57 1.46
N GLN A 72 3.90 -12.53 0.19
CA GLN A 72 3.05 -12.99 -0.92
C GLN A 72 1.69 -12.28 -0.96
N ILE A 73 1.72 -10.98 -1.27
CA ILE A 73 0.53 -10.15 -1.44
C ILE A 73 0.31 -9.93 -2.93
N THR A 74 -0.85 -10.35 -3.44
CA THR A 74 -1.22 -10.16 -4.85
C THR A 74 -2.40 -9.22 -4.96
N ILE A 75 -2.22 -8.13 -5.70
CA ILE A 75 -3.21 -7.11 -5.97
C ILE A 75 -3.38 -7.06 -7.49
N THR A 76 -4.54 -7.47 -8.00
CA THR A 76 -4.77 -7.54 -9.45
C THR A 76 -6.13 -7.00 -9.85
N ASN A 77 -6.19 -6.26 -10.95
CA ASN A 77 -7.43 -5.71 -11.49
C ASN A 77 -8.20 -4.87 -10.46
N VAL A 78 -7.48 -3.98 -9.76
CA VAL A 78 -8.06 -3.02 -8.82
C VAL A 78 -8.23 -1.67 -9.50
N THR A 79 -9.41 -1.09 -9.39
CA THR A 79 -9.63 0.34 -9.70
C THR A 79 -9.59 1.13 -8.40
N CYS A 80 -8.64 2.04 -8.30
CA CYS A 80 -8.39 2.86 -7.12
C CYS A 80 -8.54 4.34 -7.50
N GLY A 81 -9.35 5.10 -6.78
CA GLY A 81 -9.50 6.51 -7.07
C GLY A 81 -10.87 7.10 -6.75
N PRO A 82 -10.91 8.30 -6.11
CA PRO A 82 -9.80 9.06 -5.52
C PRO A 82 -9.13 8.36 -4.32
N GLY A 83 -8.03 8.95 -3.81
CA GLY A 83 -7.28 8.46 -2.65
C GLY A 83 -5.76 8.68 -2.75
N HIS A 84 -4.98 7.99 -1.92
CA HIS A 84 -3.50 8.10 -1.89
C HIS A 84 -2.75 7.07 -2.74
N GLY A 85 -3.48 6.19 -3.45
CA GLY A 85 -2.91 5.16 -4.32
C GLY A 85 -2.71 3.81 -3.62
N ILE A 86 -1.76 3.02 -4.11
CA ILE A 86 -1.37 1.74 -3.51
C ILE A 86 0.00 1.93 -2.84
N SER A 87 0.03 1.77 -1.52
CA SER A 87 1.20 2.07 -0.71
C SER A 87 1.80 0.84 -0.05
N ILE A 88 3.12 0.68 -0.16
CA ILE A 88 3.93 -0.20 0.70
C ILE A 88 4.48 0.66 1.84
N GLY A 89 4.06 0.36 3.06
CA GLY A 89 4.41 1.05 4.29
C GLY A 89 3.26 1.83 4.94
N SER A 90 3.54 2.65 5.96
CA SER A 90 4.89 3.03 6.38
C SER A 90 5.67 1.88 7.01
N LEU A 91 6.91 1.69 6.58
CA LEU A 91 7.82 0.66 7.08
C LEU A 91 8.90 1.27 7.98
N GLY A 92 9.35 0.52 8.96
CA GLY A 92 10.49 0.83 9.83
C GLY A 92 10.14 1.46 11.17
N LYS A 93 8.86 1.61 11.52
CA LYS A 93 8.43 2.37 12.71
C LYS A 93 8.67 1.60 14.01
N TYR A 94 8.38 0.29 14.02
CA TYR A 94 8.36 -0.52 15.23
C TYR A 94 9.54 -1.50 15.31
N THR A 95 9.98 -1.82 16.52
CA THR A 95 11.16 -2.68 16.77
C THR A 95 10.95 -4.16 16.46
N LYS A 96 9.71 -4.58 16.20
CA LYS A 96 9.33 -5.99 15.96
C LYS A 96 8.90 -6.27 14.52
N GLU A 97 9.06 -5.28 13.64
CA GLU A 97 8.74 -5.44 12.23
C GLU A 97 9.69 -6.46 11.59
N LYS A 98 9.15 -7.19 10.62
CA LYS A 98 9.87 -8.16 9.80
C LYS A 98 9.77 -7.75 8.33
N GLU A 99 10.49 -8.51 7.51
CA GLU A 99 10.52 -8.35 6.07
C GLU A 99 9.12 -8.26 5.42
N VAL A 100 9.05 -7.47 4.37
CA VAL A 100 7.94 -7.46 3.41
C VAL A 100 8.47 -8.09 2.13
N ALA A 101 7.91 -9.22 1.69
CA ALA A 101 8.46 -9.95 0.56
C ALA A 101 7.37 -10.46 -0.38
N GLY A 102 7.55 -10.27 -1.69
CA GLY A 102 6.65 -10.78 -2.71
C GLY A 102 5.33 -9.99 -2.71
N VAL A 103 5.39 -8.72 -3.08
CA VAL A 103 4.19 -7.91 -3.31
C VAL A 103 4.07 -7.65 -4.80
N THR A 104 2.97 -8.13 -5.40
CA THR A 104 2.67 -7.93 -6.81
C THR A 104 1.44 -7.06 -6.97
N VAL A 105 1.58 -5.94 -7.68
CA VAL A 105 0.48 -5.07 -8.11
C VAL A 105 0.42 -5.12 -9.63
N LYS A 106 -0.67 -5.63 -10.17
CA LYS A 106 -0.79 -5.90 -11.61
C LYS A 106 -2.13 -5.48 -12.20
N SER A 107 -2.14 -4.98 -13.44
CA SER A 107 -3.36 -4.68 -14.21
C SER A 107 -4.31 -3.75 -13.45
N CYS A 108 -3.78 -2.75 -12.74
CA CYS A 108 -4.56 -1.85 -11.91
C CYS A 108 -4.81 -0.52 -12.61
N LYS A 109 -5.86 0.19 -12.20
CA LYS A 109 -6.19 1.52 -12.72
C LYS A 109 -6.30 2.51 -11.56
N LEU A 110 -5.48 3.55 -11.57
CA LEU A 110 -5.46 4.59 -10.55
C LEU A 110 -5.98 5.90 -11.16
N ILE A 111 -6.98 6.50 -10.54
CA ILE A 111 -7.72 7.65 -11.08
C ILE A 111 -7.81 8.75 -10.02
N ASN A 112 -7.38 9.97 -10.34
CA ASN A 112 -7.47 11.12 -9.42
C ASN A 112 -6.85 10.82 -8.03
N THR A 113 -5.75 10.06 -7.98
CA THR A 113 -5.04 9.76 -6.74
C THR A 113 -3.84 10.69 -6.55
N SER A 114 -3.47 10.94 -5.29
CA SER A 114 -2.27 11.74 -5.00
C SER A 114 -0.98 10.99 -5.35
N ASN A 115 -0.98 9.66 -5.28
CA ASN A 115 0.13 8.82 -5.74
C ASN A 115 -0.40 7.64 -6.56
N GLY A 116 0.45 7.10 -7.43
CA GLY A 116 0.20 5.84 -8.11
C GLY A 116 0.61 4.70 -7.18
N VAL A 117 1.82 4.20 -7.37
CA VAL A 117 2.46 3.27 -6.43
C VAL A 117 3.45 4.00 -5.56
N ARG A 118 3.39 3.75 -4.25
CA ARG A 118 4.20 4.44 -3.25
C ARG A 118 4.89 3.46 -2.33
N ILE A 119 6.17 3.67 -2.06
CA ILE A 119 6.91 3.01 -0.98
C ILE A 119 7.28 4.09 0.03
N LYS A 120 6.92 3.92 1.30
CA LYS A 120 7.17 4.89 2.37
C LYS A 120 7.86 4.24 3.56
N THR A 121 9.03 4.74 3.95
CA THR A 121 9.82 4.23 5.08
C THR A 121 10.21 5.34 6.01
N TRP A 122 10.23 5.06 7.32
CA TRP A 122 10.69 6.01 8.32
C TRP A 122 12.20 6.26 8.18
N PRO A 123 12.70 7.48 8.49
CA PRO A 123 14.13 7.79 8.37
C PRO A 123 15.01 7.20 9.48
N ASP A 124 14.45 6.95 10.67
CA ASP A 124 15.15 6.32 11.80
C ASP A 124 14.45 5.03 12.18
N CYS A 125 14.78 3.97 11.44
CA CYS A 125 14.10 2.72 11.66
C CYS A 125 14.51 2.04 12.95
N ALA A 126 13.50 1.54 13.63
CA ALA A 126 13.64 0.83 14.88
C ALA A 126 14.37 -0.52 14.72
N VAL A 127 14.32 -1.12 13.53
CA VAL A 127 14.97 -2.40 13.18
C VAL A 127 15.28 -2.43 11.67
N ALA A 128 16.34 -3.13 11.28
CA ALA A 128 16.72 -3.32 9.89
C ALA A 128 16.09 -4.61 9.33
N TYR A 129 15.40 -4.51 8.20
CA TYR A 129 14.86 -5.63 7.43
C TYR A 129 14.78 -5.23 5.94
N THR A 130 14.19 -6.06 5.09
CA THR A 130 14.07 -5.75 3.66
C THR A 130 12.61 -5.69 3.22
N ALA A 131 12.32 -4.79 2.27
CA ALA A 131 11.15 -4.90 1.43
C ALA A 131 11.62 -5.30 0.03
N SER A 132 11.44 -6.57 -0.32
CA SER A 132 12.01 -7.16 -1.53
C SER A 132 10.95 -7.83 -2.37
N ASP A 133 11.29 -8.12 -3.63
CA ASP A 133 10.37 -8.77 -4.57
C ASP A 133 9.04 -7.99 -4.70
N LEU A 134 9.18 -6.68 -4.97
CA LEU A 134 8.06 -5.77 -5.19
C LEU A 134 7.91 -5.59 -6.70
N HIS A 135 6.79 -6.05 -7.26
CA HIS A 135 6.52 -6.04 -8.69
C HIS A 135 5.30 -5.18 -9.00
N PHE A 136 5.45 -4.21 -9.91
CA PHE A 136 4.41 -3.27 -10.31
C PHE A 136 4.30 -3.28 -11.84
N GLU A 137 3.20 -3.78 -12.39
CA GLU A 137 3.06 -4.08 -13.82
C GLU A 137 1.67 -3.68 -14.34
N ASP A 138 1.58 -3.21 -15.58
CA ASP A 138 0.31 -2.89 -16.24
C ASP A 138 -0.60 -1.96 -15.40
N ILE A 139 -0.03 -0.85 -14.91
CA ILE A 139 -0.76 0.10 -14.07
C ILE A 139 -1.14 1.33 -14.89
N GLU A 140 -2.42 1.48 -15.20
CA GLU A 140 -2.94 2.67 -15.86
C GLU A 140 -3.11 3.79 -14.81
N MET A 141 -2.53 4.96 -15.07
CA MET A 141 -2.61 6.11 -14.16
C MET A 141 -3.26 7.30 -14.87
N VAL A 142 -4.43 7.72 -14.40
CA VAL A 142 -5.23 8.81 -14.96
C VAL A 142 -5.33 9.94 -13.95
N ASN A 143 -4.75 11.10 -14.27
CA ASN A 143 -4.73 12.27 -13.37
C ASN A 143 -4.14 11.94 -11.98
N VAL A 144 -3.05 11.17 -11.97
CA VAL A 144 -2.31 10.81 -10.75
C VAL A 144 -1.20 11.82 -10.53
N SER A 145 -1.11 12.40 -9.33
CA SER A 145 -0.14 13.49 -9.07
C SER A 145 1.31 12.99 -9.02
N ASN A 146 1.57 11.89 -8.30
CA ASN A 146 2.90 11.27 -8.20
C ASN A 146 2.83 9.80 -8.66
N PRO A 147 3.10 9.49 -9.95
CA PRO A 147 2.93 8.14 -10.50
C PRO A 147 3.68 7.04 -9.72
N VAL A 148 4.95 7.26 -9.44
CA VAL A 148 5.80 6.36 -8.65
C VAL A 148 6.58 7.21 -7.65
N ILE A 149 6.52 6.85 -6.37
CA ILE A 149 7.29 7.54 -5.33
C ILE A 149 7.88 6.55 -4.33
N ILE A 150 9.16 6.73 -4.03
CA ILE A 150 9.87 6.02 -2.95
C ILE A 150 10.34 7.10 -1.98
N ASP A 151 9.69 7.19 -0.84
CA ASP A 151 9.96 8.15 0.22
C ASP A 151 10.61 7.44 1.42
N GLN A 152 11.92 7.56 1.55
CA GLN A 152 12.66 7.02 2.69
C GLN A 152 12.77 7.99 3.87
N GLU A 153 12.16 9.17 3.75
CA GLU A 153 12.13 10.23 4.77
C GLU A 153 10.72 10.42 5.34
N TYR A 154 9.87 9.39 5.23
CA TYR A 154 8.46 9.46 5.59
C TYR A 154 8.31 9.77 7.09
N CYS A 155 7.82 10.97 7.37
CA CYS A 155 7.79 11.54 8.71
C CYS A 155 6.46 12.25 8.95
N PRO A 156 5.36 11.50 9.11
CA PRO A 156 4.05 12.08 9.30
C PRO A 156 4.06 12.95 10.57
N SER A 157 3.50 14.16 10.46
CA SER A 157 3.41 15.14 11.54
C SER A 157 4.76 15.52 12.18
N ASN A 158 5.88 15.36 11.46
CA ASN A 158 7.23 15.62 11.97
C ASN A 158 7.60 14.81 13.23
N GLN A 159 6.96 13.65 13.46
CA GLN A 159 7.20 12.81 14.64
C GLN A 159 8.31 11.76 14.44
N CYS A 160 9.41 12.13 13.77
CA CYS A 160 10.54 11.23 13.51
C CYS A 160 11.85 11.82 14.03
N ASN A 161 12.80 10.93 14.38
CA ASN A 161 14.15 11.32 14.71
C ASN A 161 15.02 11.36 13.44
N LYS A 162 15.12 12.49 12.75
CA LYS A 162 15.99 12.59 11.58
C LYS A 162 17.47 12.56 12.01
N LYS A 163 18.13 11.41 11.95
CA LYS A 163 19.57 11.30 12.18
C LYS A 163 20.34 11.89 10.99
N GLN A 164 21.53 12.43 11.23
CA GLN A 164 22.40 12.97 10.16
C GLN A 164 22.83 11.92 9.11
N ASN A 165 22.75 10.63 9.45
CA ASN A 165 23.03 9.51 8.57
C ASN A 165 21.92 8.46 8.74
N PRO A 166 20.76 8.63 8.07
CA PRO A 166 19.69 7.65 8.11
C PRO A 166 20.21 6.34 7.52
N ARG A 167 20.05 5.24 8.24
CA ARG A 167 20.34 3.91 7.71
C ARG A 167 19.17 3.58 6.80
N ALA A 168 19.39 3.34 5.50
CA ALA A 168 18.32 2.83 4.63
C ALA A 168 17.79 1.54 5.25
N CYS A 169 16.54 1.59 5.71
CA CYS A 169 15.96 0.52 6.52
C CYS A 169 15.39 -0.62 5.70
N VAL A 170 15.21 -0.34 4.42
CA VAL A 170 14.56 -1.14 3.40
C VAL A 170 15.33 -0.82 2.14
N GLU A 171 16.14 -1.76 1.66
CA GLU A 171 16.58 -1.74 0.27
C GLU A 171 15.39 -2.18 -0.57
N ALA A 172 14.67 -1.20 -1.15
CA ALA A 172 13.70 -1.51 -2.18
C ALA A 172 14.48 -2.06 -3.38
N ALA A 173 14.29 -3.34 -3.69
CA ALA A 173 14.80 -3.94 -4.92
C ALA A 173 14.28 -3.15 -6.14
N PRO A 174 15.01 -3.14 -7.28
CA PRO A 174 14.60 -2.39 -8.46
C PRO A 174 13.15 -2.71 -8.85
N VAL A 175 12.33 -1.65 -8.90
CA VAL A 175 11.00 -1.71 -9.47
C VAL A 175 11.18 -1.91 -10.97
N ASN A 176 10.74 -3.05 -11.50
CA ASN A 176 10.62 -3.23 -12.95
C ASN A 176 9.47 -2.32 -13.41
N SER A 177 9.80 -1.13 -13.90
CA SER A 177 8.82 -0.19 -14.44
C SER A 177 8.18 -0.76 -15.71
N PRO A 178 6.88 -0.52 -15.97
CA PRO A 178 6.27 -0.91 -17.22
C PRO A 178 6.90 -0.15 -18.39
N SER A 179 7.03 -0.83 -19.53
CA SER A 179 7.31 -0.18 -20.81
C SER A 179 6.22 0.86 -21.07
N THR A 180 6.64 2.11 -21.27
CA THR A 180 5.77 3.16 -21.77
C THR A 180 5.70 3.02 -23.29
N ASP A 181 4.56 2.61 -23.81
CA ASP A 181 4.17 2.86 -25.21
C ASP A 181 3.28 4.11 -25.26
#